data_AF-A0A7S2EED6-F1
#
_entry.id   AF-A0A7S2EED6-F1
#
_cell.length_a   1.000
_cell.length_b   1.000
_cell.length_c   1.000
_cell.angle_alpha   90.00
_cell.angle_beta   90.00
_cell.angle_gamma   90.00
#
_symmetry.space_group_name_H-M   'P 1'
#
loop_
_entity.id
_entity.type
_entity.pdbx_description
1 polymer ?
#
loop_
_entity_poly.entity_id
_entity_poly.type
_entity_poly.pdbx_seq_one_letter_code
_entity_poly.pdbx_strand_id
1 'polypeptide(L)'
;LKGKGAIITDDTRIRRSMPTIEYLVSKGAIVAIASHLGRPKSGPEDKFSLAPCAERMTELLPGDASVTFVSDCVGDAVSEAVGSASEGSVIMLENTRFYKEETKNDAAFVEKLAMPFDLFVN
;
A
#
# COMPACT_ATOMS: atom_id res chain seq x y z
N LEU A 1 18.19 -14.98 -11.00
CA LEU A 1 17.88 -13.59 -11.44
C LEU A 1 16.53 -13.20 -10.84
N LYS A 2 16.52 -12.70 -9.61
CA LYS A 2 15.37 -12.13 -8.88
C LYS A 2 15.86 -10.82 -8.26
N GLY A 3 15.07 -9.75 -8.28
CA GLY A 3 15.22 -8.64 -7.33
C GLY A 3 16.16 -7.48 -7.72
N LYS A 4 15.84 -6.75 -8.78
CA LYS A 4 16.15 -5.30 -8.79
C LYS A 4 14.87 -4.55 -9.15
N GLY A 5 13.98 -4.44 -8.16
CA GLY A 5 12.96 -3.41 -8.16
C GLY A 5 13.59 -2.01 -8.22
N ALA A 6 12.79 -0.99 -8.48
CA ALA A 6 13.28 0.39 -8.53
C ALA A 6 13.98 0.76 -7.20
N ILE A 7 15.22 1.28 -7.29
CA ILE A 7 15.96 1.78 -6.12
C ILE A 7 15.36 3.11 -5.70
N ILE A 8 14.91 3.21 -4.45
CA ILE A 8 14.43 4.47 -3.87
C ILE A 8 15.62 5.40 -3.64
N THR A 9 15.67 6.52 -4.37
CA THR A 9 16.75 7.52 -4.23
C THR A 9 16.43 8.62 -3.22
N ASP A 10 15.17 8.78 -2.85
CA ASP A 10 14.67 9.72 -1.83
C ASP A 10 13.47 9.10 -1.12
N ASP A 11 13.61 8.83 0.18
CA ASP A 11 12.57 8.23 1.03
C ASP A 11 11.82 9.25 1.89
N THR A 12 12.02 10.56 1.66
CA THR A 12 11.42 11.65 2.46
C THR A 12 9.90 11.50 2.60
N ARG A 13 9.20 11.13 1.51
CA ARG A 13 7.75 10.95 1.53
C ARG A 13 7.33 9.76 2.39
N ILE A 14 8.09 8.65 2.35
CA ILE A 14 7.82 7.47 3.17
C ILE A 14 7.97 7.83 4.65
N ARG A 15 9.09 8.46 5.03
CA ARG A 15 9.35 8.88 6.42
C ARG A 15 8.27 9.83 6.96
N ARG A 16 7.72 10.69 6.12
CA ARG A 16 6.66 11.64 6.51
C ARG A 16 5.34 10.95 6.83
N SER A 17 5.06 9.77 6.27
CA SER A 17 3.84 9.00 6.58
C SER A 17 4.00 8.13 7.83
N MET A 18 5.23 7.76 8.21
CA MET A 18 5.48 6.84 9.34
C MET A 18 4.82 7.26 10.65
N PRO A 19 4.83 8.55 11.09
CA PRO A 19 4.20 8.92 12.35
C PRO A 19 2.69 8.61 12.41
N THR A 20 1.97 8.77 11.30
CA THR A 20 0.54 8.42 11.22
C THR A 20 0.33 6.92 11.26
N ILE A 21 1.15 6.16 10.52
CA ILE A 21 1.08 4.70 10.48
C ILE A 21 1.36 4.12 11.87
N GLU A 22 2.45 4.55 12.51
CA GLU A 22 2.84 4.14 13.86
C GLU A 22 1.76 4.49 14.89
N TYR A 23 1.16 5.67 14.78
CA TYR A 23 0.05 6.05 15.66
C TYR A 23 -1.13 5.09 15.52
N LEU A 24 -1.60 4.83 14.30
CA LEU A 24 -2.74 3.94 14.06
C LEU A 24 -2.45 2.50 14.51
N VAL A 25 -1.27 1.99 14.18
CA VAL A 25 -0.79 0.66 14.63
C VAL A 25 -0.74 0.58 16.15
N SER A 26 -0.25 1.63 16.84
CA SER A 26 -0.21 1.67 18.31
C SER A 26 -1.59 1.67 18.97
N LYS A 27 -2.65 1.94 18.21
CA LYS A 27 -4.05 1.85 18.64
C LYS A 27 -4.72 0.53 18.25
N GLY A 28 -3.96 -0.44 17.73
CA GLY A 28 -4.46 -1.75 17.32
C GLY A 28 -5.09 -1.78 15.93
N ALA A 29 -5.00 -0.69 15.15
CA ALA A 29 -5.55 -0.69 13.80
C ALA A 29 -4.74 -1.62 12.88
N ILE A 30 -5.46 -2.31 12.00
CA ILE A 30 -4.87 -2.90 10.78
C ILE A 30 -4.78 -1.77 9.75
N VAL A 31 -3.56 -1.42 9.34
CA VAL A 31 -3.33 -0.27 8.46
C VAL A 31 -2.98 -0.76 7.06
N ALA A 32 -3.90 -0.55 6.11
CA ALA A 32 -3.60 -0.70 4.69
C ALA A 32 -3.27 0.65 4.06
N ILE A 33 -2.16 0.70 3.33
CA ILE A 33 -1.63 1.90 2.69
C ILE A 33 -1.94 1.81 1.20
N ALA A 34 -2.77 2.73 0.73
CA ALA A 34 -2.99 2.97 -0.70
C ALA A 34 -2.14 4.15 -1.16
N SER A 35 -1.44 4.00 -2.28
CA SER A 35 -0.62 5.06 -2.85
C SER A 35 -0.50 4.90 -4.35
N HIS A 36 0.10 5.90 -5.00
CA HIS A 36 0.45 5.83 -6.40
C HIS A 36 1.93 6.14 -6.62
N LEU A 37 2.51 5.50 -7.63
CA LEU A 37 3.86 5.79 -8.10
C LEU A 37 3.84 6.11 -9.60
N GLY A 38 4.39 7.26 -9.95
CA GLY A 38 4.48 7.69 -11.35
C GLY A 38 3.12 7.82 -12.05
N ARG A 39 3.14 7.52 -13.36
CA ARG A 39 2.00 7.65 -14.28
C ARG A 39 2.02 6.48 -15.29
N PRO A 40 1.69 5.26 -14.85
CA PRO A 40 1.55 4.10 -15.74
C PRO A 40 0.56 4.41 -16.87
N LYS A 41 0.85 3.94 -18.09
CA LYS A 41 0.00 4.22 -19.28
C LYS A 41 -0.91 3.05 -19.65
N SER A 42 -0.44 1.84 -19.41
CA SER A 42 -1.02 0.61 -19.97
C SER A 42 -1.33 -0.45 -18.91
N GLY A 43 -1.40 -0.07 -17.63
CA GLY A 43 -1.66 -0.98 -16.51
C GLY A 43 -0.40 -1.24 -15.68
N PRO A 44 -0.28 -2.43 -15.05
CA PRO A 44 0.89 -2.79 -14.25
C PRO A 44 2.20 -2.69 -15.01
N GLU A 45 3.18 -1.98 -14.44
CA GLU A 45 4.55 -1.89 -14.92
C GLU A 45 5.50 -1.99 -13.72
N ASP A 46 6.45 -2.93 -13.72
CA ASP A 46 7.35 -3.23 -12.58
C ASP A 46 8.03 -1.99 -12.00
N LYS A 47 8.42 -1.03 -12.86
CA LYS A 47 9.08 0.23 -12.46
C LYS A 47 8.19 1.15 -11.62
N PHE A 48 6.88 0.92 -11.64
CA PHE A 48 5.87 1.66 -10.91
C PHE A 48 5.22 0.83 -9.79
N SER A 49 5.72 -0.37 -9.51
CA SER A 49 5.27 -1.16 -8.36
C SER A 49 5.66 -0.47 -7.03
N LEU A 50 4.82 -0.62 -6.02
CA LEU A 50 5.04 -0.17 -4.65
C LEU A 50 5.75 -1.21 -3.77
N ALA A 51 6.09 -2.39 -4.29
CA ALA A 51 6.84 -3.39 -3.54
C ALA A 51 8.15 -2.85 -2.91
N PRO A 52 8.98 -2.03 -3.61
CA PRO A 52 10.17 -1.42 -2.98
C PRO A 52 9.81 -0.45 -1.84
N CYS A 53 8.64 0.19 -1.89
CA CYS A 53 8.17 1.06 -0.83
C CYS A 53 7.74 0.26 0.41
N ALA A 54 7.16 -0.92 0.25
CA ALA A 54 6.85 -1.83 1.35
C ALA A 54 8.13 -2.33 2.04
N GLU A 55 9.15 -2.71 1.26
CA GLU A 55 10.47 -3.08 1.78
C GLU A 55 11.08 -1.91 2.57
N ARG A 56 11.06 -0.69 2.01
CA ARG A 56 11.62 0.48 2.69
C ARG A 56 10.86 0.88 3.94
N MET A 57 9.53 0.75 3.96
CA MET A 57 8.74 0.98 5.18
C MET A 57 9.05 -0.05 6.26
N THR A 58 9.26 -1.32 5.88
CA THR A 58 9.69 -2.38 6.81
C THR A 58 11.01 -2.01 7.48
N GLU A 59 11.99 -1.50 6.73
CA GLU A 59 13.27 -1.05 7.28
C GLU A 59 13.17 0.17 8.22
N LEU A 60 12.08 0.93 8.12
CA LEU A 60 11.84 2.13 8.95
C LEU A 60 11.02 1.81 10.20
N LEU A 61 10.24 0.73 10.21
CA LEU A 61 9.47 0.31 11.37
C LEU A 61 10.40 -0.19 12.49
N PRO A 62 10.07 0.09 13.76
CA PRO A 62 10.86 -0.41 14.89
C PRO A 62 10.59 -1.90 15.16
N GLY A 63 11.61 -2.58 15.69
CA GLY A 63 11.50 -3.98 16.14
C GLY A 63 11.36 -4.98 14.99
N ASP A 64 10.56 -6.02 15.20
CA ASP A 64 10.33 -7.10 14.24
C ASP A 64 9.08 -6.86 13.34
N ALA A 65 8.55 -5.62 13.36
CA ALA A 65 7.40 -5.25 12.55
C ALA A 65 7.77 -5.25 11.06
N SER A 66 6.84 -5.70 10.23
CA SER A 66 7.03 -5.75 8.78
C SER A 66 5.77 -5.31 8.03
N VAL A 67 5.98 -4.83 6.81
CA VAL A 67 4.91 -4.43 5.91
C VAL A 67 4.63 -5.56 4.93
N THR A 68 3.40 -6.06 4.95
CA THR A 68 2.96 -7.06 3.97
C THR A 68 2.61 -6.37 2.67
N PHE A 69 3.25 -6.77 1.56
CA PHE A 69 2.89 -6.26 0.24
C PHE A 69 1.82 -7.13 -0.43
N VAL A 70 0.77 -6.50 -0.94
CA VAL A 70 -0.28 -7.14 -1.75
C VAL A 70 -0.14 -6.65 -3.18
N SER A 71 -0.09 -7.57 -4.13
CA SER A 71 0.15 -7.27 -5.56
C SER A 71 -1.04 -6.63 -6.29
N ASP A 72 -2.06 -6.20 -5.55
CA ASP A 72 -3.23 -5.47 -6.05
C ASP A 72 -3.69 -4.44 -5.01
N CYS A 73 -4.60 -3.55 -5.40
CA CYS A 73 -5.27 -2.59 -4.50
C CYS A 73 -6.77 -2.81 -4.37
N VAL A 74 -7.34 -3.74 -5.15
CA VAL A 74 -8.75 -4.16 -5.04
C VAL A 74 -8.87 -5.68 -5.16
N GLY A 75 -10.04 -6.21 -4.82
CA GLY A 75 -10.40 -7.62 -5.04
C GLY A 75 -10.04 -8.58 -3.90
N ASP A 76 -10.10 -9.87 -4.21
CA ASP A 76 -10.08 -10.93 -3.20
C ASP A 76 -8.76 -11.00 -2.43
N ALA A 77 -7.63 -10.80 -3.11
CA ALA A 77 -6.32 -10.80 -2.47
C ALA A 77 -6.19 -9.70 -1.39
N VAL A 78 -6.79 -8.53 -1.62
CA VAL A 78 -6.83 -7.44 -0.64
C VAL A 78 -7.76 -7.79 0.52
N SER A 79 -8.94 -8.31 0.21
CA SER A 79 -9.92 -8.71 1.22
C SER A 79 -9.38 -9.82 2.13
N GLU A 80 -8.67 -10.79 1.57
CA GLU A 80 -8.02 -11.87 2.32
C GLU A 80 -6.86 -11.35 3.18
N ALA A 81 -6.00 -10.49 2.63
CA ALA A 81 -4.88 -9.92 3.37
C ALA A 81 -5.37 -9.08 4.56
N VAL A 82 -6.42 -8.28 4.38
CA VAL A 82 -6.99 -7.46 5.45
C VAL A 82 -7.75 -8.33 6.46
N GLY A 83 -8.56 -9.29 6.00
CA GLY A 83 -9.37 -10.14 6.86
C GLY A 83 -8.57 -11.18 7.66
N SER A 84 -7.35 -11.53 7.23
CA SER A 84 -6.45 -12.43 7.97
C SER A 84 -5.39 -11.71 8.79
N ALA A 85 -5.29 -10.38 8.67
CA ALA A 85 -4.31 -9.59 9.39
C ALA A 85 -4.62 -9.53 10.89
N SER A 86 -3.57 -9.55 11.70
CA SER A 86 -3.67 -9.33 13.15
C SER A 86 -3.65 -7.84 13.47
N GLU A 87 -4.20 -7.45 14.62
CA GLU A 87 -4.13 -6.07 15.10
C GLU A 87 -2.69 -5.53 15.06
N GLY A 88 -2.53 -4.28 14.58
CA GLY A 88 -1.23 -3.65 14.41
C GLY A 88 -0.47 -4.07 13.13
N SER A 89 -1.06 -4.88 12.26
CA SER A 89 -0.46 -5.21 10.96
C SER A 89 -0.44 -3.99 10.03
N VAL A 90 0.62 -3.88 9.22
CA VAL A 90 0.74 -2.89 8.14
C VAL A 90 0.76 -3.60 6.80
N ILE A 91 -0.08 -3.15 5.88
CA ILE A 91 -0.23 -3.70 4.53
C ILE A 91 0.04 -2.58 3.53
N MET A 92 0.89 -2.83 2.53
CA MET A 92 1.05 -1.97 1.37
C MET A 92 0.28 -2.58 0.20
N LEU A 93 -0.69 -1.84 -0.31
CA LEU A 93 -1.40 -2.20 -1.54
C LEU A 93 -0.55 -1.82 -2.76
N GLU A 94 -0.83 -2.45 -3.89
CA GLU A 94 -0.20 -2.07 -5.14
C GLU A 94 -0.70 -0.70 -5.65
N ASN A 95 0.05 -0.11 -6.57
CA ASN A 95 -0.17 1.21 -7.15
C ASN A 95 -1.60 1.39 -7.68
N THR A 96 -2.36 2.31 -7.08
CA THR A 96 -3.76 2.57 -7.45
C THR A 96 -3.90 3.00 -8.92
N ARG A 97 -2.87 3.63 -9.51
CA ARG A 97 -2.87 4.04 -10.91
C ARG A 97 -2.65 2.92 -11.91
N PHE A 98 -2.44 1.67 -11.48
CA PHE A 98 -2.54 0.53 -12.39
C PHE A 98 -3.97 0.34 -12.93
N TYR A 99 -4.95 0.90 -12.23
CA TYR A 99 -6.31 1.08 -12.72
C TYR A 99 -6.48 2.47 -13.33
N LYS A 100 -6.99 2.55 -14.56
CA LYS A 100 -7.21 3.83 -15.26
C LYS A 100 -8.36 4.61 -14.62
N GLU A 101 -9.29 3.87 -14.04
CA GLU A 101 -10.46 4.26 -13.29
C GLU A 101 -10.11 5.18 -12.11
N GLU A 102 -8.97 4.94 -11.43
CA GLU A 102 -8.46 5.77 -10.33
C GLU A 102 -8.37 7.24 -10.73
N THR A 103 -7.71 7.54 -11.86
CA THR A 103 -7.54 8.94 -12.32
C THR A 103 -8.82 9.59 -12.82
N LYS A 104 -9.88 8.81 -13.02
CA LYS A 104 -11.21 9.28 -13.44
C LYS A 104 -12.16 9.45 -12.28
N ASN A 105 -11.74 9.12 -11.05
CA ASN A 105 -12.61 9.08 -9.88
C ASN A 105 -13.86 8.22 -10.14
N ASP A 106 -13.65 7.05 -10.76
CA ASP A 106 -14.73 6.13 -11.10
C ASP A 106 -15.36 5.55 -9.83
N ALA A 107 -16.67 5.70 -9.68
CA ALA A 107 -17.37 5.30 -8.47
C ALA A 107 -17.30 3.79 -8.19
N ALA A 108 -17.32 2.95 -9.23
CA ALA A 108 -17.25 1.51 -9.07
C ALA A 108 -15.84 1.06 -8.65
N PHE A 109 -14.80 1.76 -9.08
CA PHE A 109 -13.44 1.54 -8.58
C PHE A 109 -13.30 1.96 -7.11
N VAL A 110 -13.80 3.14 -6.74
CA VAL A 110 -13.77 3.62 -5.35
C VAL A 110 -14.52 2.66 -4.42
N GLU A 111 -15.67 2.14 -4.83
CA GLU A 111 -16.43 1.16 -4.07
C GLU A 111 -15.61 -0.12 -3.81
N LYS A 112 -14.95 -0.66 -4.85
CA LYS A 112 -14.08 -1.84 -4.72
C LYS A 112 -12.87 -1.58 -3.83
N LEU A 113 -12.28 -0.39 -3.91
CA LEU A 113 -11.13 0.01 -3.09
C LEU A 113 -11.54 0.16 -1.63
N ALA A 114 -12.71 0.73 -1.35
CA ALA A 114 -13.17 0.97 0.02
C ALA A 114 -13.77 -0.26 0.70
N MET A 115 -14.34 -1.21 -0.06
CA MET A 115 -15.09 -2.38 0.45
C MET A 115 -14.40 -3.14 1.59
N PRO A 116 -13.06 -3.37 1.58
CA PRO A 116 -12.39 -4.13 2.64
C PRO A 116 -12.10 -3.33 3.92
N PHE A 117 -12.45 -2.04 3.99
CA PHE A 117 -11.98 -1.12 5.02
C PHE A 117 -13.11 -0.38 5.75
N ASP A 118 -12.93 -0.15 7.05
CA ASP A 118 -13.92 0.53 7.89
C ASP A 118 -13.75 2.06 7.93
N LEU A 119 -12.53 2.55 7.70
CA LEU A 119 -12.18 3.96 7.85
C LEU A 119 -11.17 4.41 6.79
N PHE A 120 -11.31 5.67 6.34
CA PHE A 120 -10.37 6.33 5.45
C PHE A 120 -9.64 7.48 6.16
N VAL A 121 -8.32 7.55 5.97
CA VAL A 121 -7.42 8.60 6.50
C VAL A 121 -6.61 9.17 5.34
N ASN A 122 -6.55 10.50 5.23
CA ASN A 122 -5.81 11.23 4.18
C ASN A 122 -4.89 12.29 4.80
#